data_AF-A0A7X7LH28-F1
#
_entry.id   AF-A0A7X7LH28-F1
#
_cell.length_a   1.000
_cell.length_b   1.000
_cell.length_c   1.000
_cell.angle_alpha   90.00
_cell.angle_beta   90.00
_cell.angle_gamma   90.00
#
_symmetry.space_group_name_H-M   'P 1'
#
loop_
_entity.id
_entity.type
_entity.pdbx_description
1 polymer ?
#
loop_
_entity_poly.entity_id
_entity_poly.type
_entity_poly.pdbx_seq_one_letter_code
_entity_poly.pdbx_strand_id
1 'polypeptide(L)'
;MKETVSKIQGFLTEKGAEVVFEDHWGLRKLAYPIQKKSTGFYHLIEFKAEPSLIAEFELTLKREERVIRFLTVALDKFAIAYNEKKRSDKQPVAVAQEN
;
A
#
# COMPACT_ATOMS: atom_id res chain seq x y z
N MET A 1 -3.08 12.75 -6.36
CA MET A 1 -2.47 11.53 -5.76
C MET A 1 -2.94 11.29 -4.33
N LYS A 2 -2.69 12.19 -3.38
CA LYS A 2 -3.10 12.01 -1.96
C LYS A 2 -4.59 11.68 -1.80
N GLU A 3 -5.44 12.32 -2.59
CA GLU A 3 -6.88 12.07 -2.64
C GLU A 3 -7.24 10.62 -2.97
N THR A 4 -6.64 10.03 -4.01
CA THR A 4 -6.94 8.65 -4.43
C THR A 4 -6.50 7.63 -3.38
N VAL A 5 -5.35 7.85 -2.76
CA VAL A 5 -4.84 7.00 -1.68
C VAL A 5 -5.74 7.11 -0.45
N SER A 6 -6.12 8.33 -0.06
CA SER A 6 -7.04 8.56 1.06
C SER A 6 -8.40 7.91 0.83
N LYS A 7 -8.94 7.92 -0.40
CA LYS A 7 -10.17 7.21 -0.76
C LYS A 7 -10.05 5.70 -0.58
N ILE A 8 -8.92 5.10 -1.02
CA ILE A 8 -8.65 3.67 -0.87
C ILE A 8 -8.51 3.29 0.62
N GLN A 9 -7.86 4.14 1.42
CA GLN A 9 -7.74 3.96 2.87
C GLN A 9 -9.08 4.08 3.59
N GLY A 10 -9.90 5.07 3.20
CA GLY A 10 -11.26 5.23 3.69
C GLY A 10 -12.08 3.97 3.44
N PHE A 11 -12.03 3.42 2.23
CA PHE A 11 -12.72 2.16 1.91
C PHE A 11 -12.27 0.99 2.80
N LEU A 12 -10.97 0.85 3.06
CA LEU A 12 -10.45 -0.22 3.93
C LEU A 12 -10.93 -0.05 5.38
N THR A 13 -10.85 1.16 5.91
CA THR A 13 -11.25 1.46 7.29
C THR A 13 -12.76 1.35 7.51
N GLU A 14 -13.58 1.81 6.56
CA GLU A 14 -15.05 1.68 6.58
C GLU A 14 -15.50 0.22 6.61
N LYS A 15 -14.75 -0.66 5.95
CA LYS A 15 -15.03 -2.10 5.86
C LYS A 15 -14.41 -2.91 7.01
N GLY A 16 -13.83 -2.24 8.00
CA GLY A 16 -13.29 -2.87 9.21
C GLY A 16 -11.90 -3.51 9.02
N ALA A 17 -11.17 -3.15 7.96
CA ALA A 17 -9.78 -3.57 7.81
C ALA A 17 -8.86 -2.71 8.70
N GLU A 18 -7.87 -3.35 9.31
CA GLU A 18 -6.84 -2.70 10.12
C GLU A 18 -5.63 -2.41 9.23
N VAL A 19 -5.28 -1.14 9.03
CA VAL A 19 -4.05 -0.76 8.31
C VAL A 19 -2.87 -0.90 9.26
N VAL A 20 -1.96 -1.82 8.96
CA VAL A 20 -0.78 -2.12 9.78
C VAL A 20 0.37 -1.18 9.45
N PHE A 21 0.57 -0.92 8.16
CA PHE A 21 1.71 -0.15 7.69
C PHE A 21 1.45 0.48 6.33
N GLU A 22 2.04 1.65 6.11
CA GLU A 22 2.03 2.34 4.84
C GLU A 22 3.44 2.83 4.49
N ASP A 23 3.82 2.69 3.22
CA ASP A 23 5.05 3.25 2.68
C ASP A 23 4.78 3.98 1.35
N HIS A 24 5.28 5.21 1.28
CA HIS A 24 5.14 6.09 0.13
C HIS A 24 6.44 6.11 -0.65
N TRP A 25 6.52 5.30 -1.70
CA TRP A 25 7.72 5.21 -2.54
C TRP A 25 7.85 6.35 -3.54
N GLY A 26 6.80 7.14 -3.71
CA GLY A 26 6.78 8.30 -4.60
C GLY A 26 6.84 7.92 -6.08
N LEU A 27 7.30 8.86 -6.90
CA LEU A 27 7.42 8.69 -8.35
C LEU A 27 8.61 7.79 -8.68
N ARG A 28 8.37 6.72 -9.45
CA ARG A 28 9.42 5.85 -9.99
C ARG A 28 9.24 5.65 -11.49
N LYS A 29 10.37 5.43 -12.18
CA LYS A 29 10.38 5.08 -13.60
C LYS A 29 9.98 3.61 -13.77
N LEU A 30 9.09 3.34 -14.70
CA LEU A 30 8.65 1.99 -15.03
C LEU A 30 9.69 1.31 -15.94
N ALA A 31 9.85 0.00 -15.83
CA ALA A 31 10.73 -0.77 -16.72
C ALA A 31 10.25 -0.72 -18.19
N TYR A 32 8.93 -0.66 -18.39
CA TYR A 32 8.28 -0.50 -19.69
C TYR A 32 7.01 0.35 -19.55
N PRO A 33 6.56 1.04 -20.63
CA PRO A 33 5.37 1.88 -20.56
C PRO A 33 4.10 1.07 -20.32
N ILE A 34 3.25 1.54 -19.40
CA ILE A 34 1.92 0.98 -19.14
C ILE A 34 0.90 2.05 -19.52
N GLN A 35 -0.06 1.73 -20.40
CA GLN A 35 -1.04 2.72 -20.89
C GLN A 35 -0.36 4.01 -21.39
N LYS A 36 0.77 3.89 -22.10
CA LYS A 36 1.61 5.01 -22.59
C LYS A 36 2.26 5.88 -21.50
N LYS A 37 2.17 5.53 -20.23
CA LYS A 37 2.85 6.20 -19.11
C LYS A 37 4.20 5.51 -18.85
N SER A 38 5.28 6.28 -18.71
CA SER A 38 6.65 5.79 -18.45
C SER A 38 7.07 5.88 -16.98
N THR A 39 6.28 6.58 -16.16
CA THR A 39 6.51 6.76 -14.73
C THR A 39 5.21 6.50 -13.96
N GLY A 40 5.32 6.16 -12.68
CA GLY A 40 4.17 5.89 -11.82
C GLY A 40 4.49 6.17 -10.35
N PHE A 41 3.46 6.50 -9.59
CA PHE A 41 3.57 6.66 -8.14
C PHE A 41 3.30 5.32 -7.47
N TYR A 42 4.22 4.88 -6.62
CA TYR A 42 4.11 3.63 -5.89
C TYR A 42 3.67 3.89 -4.46
N HIS A 43 2.64 3.17 -4.04
CA HIS A 43 2.10 3.17 -2.69
C HIS A 43 2.00 1.73 -2.21
N LEU A 44 2.56 1.47 -1.04
CA LEU A 44 2.48 0.17 -0.38
C LEU A 44 1.62 0.31 0.85
N ILE A 45 0.58 -0.52 0.95
CA ILE A 45 -0.32 -0.57 2.09
C ILE A 45 -0.34 -2.02 2.55
N GLU A 46 0.00 -2.23 3.82
CA GLU A 46 -0.18 -3.51 4.49
C GLU A 46 -1.36 -3.39 5.44
N PHE A 47 -2.31 -4.30 5.29
CA PHE A 47 -3.54 -4.30 6.05
C PHE A 47 -3.94 -5.72 6.43
N LYS A 48 -4.68 -5.84 7.53
CA LYS A 48 -5.37 -7.05 7.95
C LYS A 48 -6.84 -6.87 7.63
N ALA A 49 -7.40 -7.81 6.88
CA ALA A 49 -8.80 -7.82 6.50
C ALA A 49 -9.34 -9.25 6.49
N GLU A 50 -10.65 -9.37 6.58
CA GLU A 50 -11.35 -10.62 6.35
C GLU A 50 -11.32 -10.97 4.83
N PRO A 51 -11.16 -12.25 4.44
CA PRO A 51 -10.97 -12.63 3.04
C PRO A 51 -12.07 -12.20 2.06
N SER A 52 -13.32 -12.07 2.50
CA SER A 52 -14.43 -11.65 1.63
C SER A 52 -14.28 -10.20 1.13
N LEU A 53 -13.56 -9.35 1.88
CA LEU A 53 -13.32 -7.95 1.50
C LEU A 53 -12.38 -7.83 0.29
N ILE A 54 -11.49 -8.80 0.06
CA ILE A 54 -10.44 -8.72 -0.97
C ILE A 54 -11.05 -8.58 -2.36
N ALA A 55 -12.10 -9.34 -2.68
CA ALA A 55 -12.74 -9.29 -3.99
C ALA A 55 -13.40 -7.92 -4.28
N GLU A 56 -14.04 -7.34 -3.28
CA GLU A 56 -14.65 -6.00 -3.38
C GLU A 56 -13.58 -4.90 -3.50
N PHE A 57 -12.47 -5.07 -2.77
CA PHE A 57 -11.34 -4.16 -2.82
C PHE A 57 -10.68 -4.14 -4.20
N GLU A 58 -10.38 -5.30 -4.77
CA GLU A 58 -9.80 -5.38 -6.12
C GLU A 58 -10.74 -4.84 -7.19
N LEU A 59 -12.05 -5.04 -7.03
CA LEU A 59 -13.04 -4.44 -7.93
C LEU A 59 -13.01 -2.91 -7.87
N THR A 60 -12.90 -2.36 -6.67
CA THR A 60 -12.80 -0.90 -6.45
C THR A 60 -11.53 -0.34 -7.07
N LEU A 61 -10.39 -1.03 -6.91
CA LEU A 61 -9.12 -0.66 -7.55
C LEU A 61 -9.20 -0.71 -9.08
N LYS A 62 -9.89 -1.71 -9.65
CA LYS A 62 -10.12 -1.80 -11.11
C LYS A 62 -11.01 -0.69 -11.65
N ARG A 63 -11.99 -0.22 -10.87
CA ARG A 63 -12.91 0.87 -11.27
C ARG A 63 -12.23 2.24 -11.23
N GLU A 64 -11.17 2.39 -10.45
CA GLU A 64 -10.45 3.66 -10.32
C GLU A 64 -9.46 3.84 -11.47
N GLU A 65 -9.81 4.67 -12.44
CA GLU A 65 -9.00 4.92 -13.66
C GLU A 65 -7.61 5.51 -13.37
N ARG A 66 -7.44 6.14 -12.21
CA ARG A 66 -6.15 6.69 -11.77
C ARG A 66 -5.15 5.59 -11.40
N VAL A 67 -5.62 4.38 -11.06
CA VAL A 67 -4.78 3.22 -10.74
C VAL A 67 -4.45 2.47 -12.04
N ILE A 68 -3.17 2.49 -12.41
CA ILE A 68 -2.72 1.84 -13.67
C ILE A 68 -2.39 0.35 -13.50
N ARG A 69 -2.07 -0.06 -12.26
CA ARG A 69 -1.73 -1.43 -11.89
C ARG A 69 -1.78 -1.57 -10.38
N PHE A 70 -2.21 -2.73 -9.90
CA PHE A 70 -2.15 -3.12 -8.50
C PHE A 70 -1.73 -4.59 -8.40
N LEU A 71 -1.27 -4.98 -7.22
CA LEU A 71 -0.94 -6.37 -6.90
C LEU A 71 -1.29 -6.59 -5.42
N THR A 72 -2.19 -7.53 -5.16
CA THR A 72 -2.53 -7.98 -3.82
C THR A 72 -1.81 -9.30 -3.57
N VAL A 73 -1.14 -9.42 -2.42
CA VAL A 73 -0.44 -10.65 -2.03
C VAL A 73 -0.84 -11.01 -0.60
N ALA A 74 -1.21 -12.27 -0.38
CA ALA A 74 -1.41 -12.80 0.96
C ALA A 74 -0.05 -13.05 1.62
N LEU A 75 0.15 -12.50 2.82
CA LEU A 75 1.38 -12.71 3.59
C LEU A 75 1.25 -13.97 4.44
N ASP A 76 2.30 -14.80 4.43
CA ASP A 76 2.41 -15.95 5.32
C ASP A 76 3.06 -15.56 6.66
N LYS A 77 3.16 -16.53 7.57
CA LYS A 77 3.73 -16.30 8.92
C LYS A 77 5.17 -15.79 8.85
N PHE A 78 5.96 -16.27 7.88
CA PHE A 78 7.36 -15.88 7.74
C PHE A 78 7.50 -14.48 7.14
N ALA A 79 6.68 -14.11 6.17
CA ALA A 79 6.67 -12.77 5.57
C ALA A 79 6.24 -11.70 6.59
N ILE A 80 5.26 -12.00 7.45
CA ILE A 80 4.84 -11.08 8.52
C ILE A 80 6.01 -10.82 9.48
N ALA A 81 6.67 -11.88 9.99
CA ALA A 81 7.81 -11.74 10.88
C ALA A 81 8.99 -10.98 10.22
N TYR A 82 9.22 -11.22 8.93
CA TYR A 82 10.22 -10.47 8.16
C TYR A 82 9.87 -8.98 8.05
N ASN A 83 8.61 -8.65 7.76
CA ASN A 83 8.15 -7.26 7.67
C ASN A 83 8.28 -6.55 9.02
N GLU A 84 7.91 -7.22 10.13
CA GLU A 84 8.09 -6.70 11.49
C GLU A 84 9.56 -6.41 11.81
N LYS A 85 10.46 -7.35 11.52
CA LYS A 85 11.91 -7.16 11.71
C LYS A 85 12.46 -6.03 10.83
N LYS A 86 12.07 -5.99 9.56
CA LYS A 86 12.51 -4.93 8.63
C LYS A 86 12.04 -3.56 9.08
N ARG A 87 10.87 -3.46 9.73
CA ARG A 87 10.39 -2.21 10.33
C ARG A 87 11.22 -1.83 11.54
N SER A 88 11.51 -2.76 12.46
CA SER A 88 12.36 -2.46 13.63
C SER A 88 13.75 -1.96 13.22
N ASP A 89 14.32 -2.55 12.16
CA ASP A 89 15.63 -2.16 11.63
C ASP A 89 15.60 -0.78 10.93
N LYS A 90 14.45 -0.37 10.37
CA LYS A 90 14.22 0.97 9.82
C LYS A 90 13.89 2.03 10.89
N GLN A 91 13.49 1.63 12.09
CA GLN A 91 13.00 2.52 13.16
C GLN A 91 14.03 3.04 14.21
N PRO A 92 15.37 3.07 14.00
CA PRO A 92 16.27 3.74 14.96
C PRO A 92 16.58 5.23 14.67
N VAL A 93 15.95 5.90 13.69
CA VAL A 93 16.41 7.25 13.25
C VAL A 93 15.35 8.37 13.28
N ALA A 94 14.24 8.24 14.03
CA ALA A 94 13.19 9.29 14.04
C ALA A 94 12.73 9.75 15.44
N VAL A 95 13.60 9.70 16.45
CA VAL A 95 13.31 10.34 17.76
C VAL A 95 14.52 11.08 18.36
N ALA A 96 15.42 11.61 17.52
CA ALA A 96 16.50 12.48 17.98
C ALA A 96 16.50 13.82 17.25
N GLN A 97 16.52 14.89 18.06
CA GLN A 97 16.60 16.34 17.77
C GLN A 97 15.26 17.07 17.53
N GLU A 98 14.92 18.15 18.23
CA GLU A 98 15.50 18.88 19.38
C GLU A 98 14.44 19.91 19.85
N ASN A 99 14.58 20.40 21.09
CA ASN A 99 13.82 21.53 21.63
C ASN A 99 14.18 22.85 20.92
#